data_AF-A0A7C4EY21-F1
#
_entry.id   AF-A0A7C4EY21-F1
#
_cell.length_a   1.000
_cell.length_b   1.000
_cell.length_c   1.000
_cell.angle_alpha   90.00
_cell.angle_beta   90.00
_cell.angle_gamma   90.00
#
_symmetry.space_group_name_H-M   'P 1'
#
loop_
_entity.id
_entity.type
_entity.pdbx_description
1 polymer ?
#
loop_
_entity_poly.entity_id
_entity_poly.type
_entity_poly.pdbx_seq_one_letter_code
_entity_poly.pdbx_strand_id
1 'polypeptide(L)'
;MSQVIFYLILTVLLWGIAPIFDKGALRDGSPLAGVFLRSMVIGIAVTFIGLLSGRLKEAFSLPTRSAIYFITSALFAGCLGVFTYYRALQLAPSSKIVPLAATYPLVTALLSIAFLGEQLTIARLVGIILIVCGVVLVQ
;
A
#
# COMPACT_ATOMS: atom_id res chain seq x y z
N MET A 1 -19.49 -9.08 -7.17
CA MET A 1 -19.44 -8.27 -5.94
C MET A 1 -18.98 -9.08 -4.72
N SER A 2 -19.49 -10.29 -4.48
CA SER A 2 -19.10 -11.14 -3.34
C SER A 2 -17.59 -11.46 -3.25
N GLN A 3 -16.95 -11.84 -4.36
CA GLN A 3 -15.50 -12.10 -4.39
C GLN A 3 -14.65 -10.87 -4.06
N VAL A 4 -15.07 -9.68 -4.52
CA VAL A 4 -14.37 -8.42 -4.25
C VAL A 4 -14.37 -8.13 -2.76
N ILE A 5 -15.54 -8.23 -2.12
CA ILE A 5 -15.68 -8.02 -0.67
C ILE A 5 -14.80 -9.01 0.11
N PHE A 6 -14.77 -10.28 -0.31
CA PHE A 6 -13.92 -11.30 0.31
C PHE A 6 -12.43 -10.91 0.29
N TYR A 7 -11.88 -10.57 -0.88
CA TYR A 7 -10.47 -10.17 -0.98
C TYR A 7 -10.16 -8.86 -0.24
N LEU A 8 -11.12 -7.92 -0.20
CA LEU A 8 -10.96 -6.68 0.55
C LEU A 8 -10.91 -6.91 2.06
N ILE A 9 -11.78 -7.77 2.61
CA ILE A 9 -11.75 -8.13 4.03
C ILE A 9 -10.40 -8.75 4.39
N LEU A 10 -9.94 -9.71 3.59
CA LEU A 10 -8.63 -10.33 3.83
C LEU A 10 -7.50 -9.30 3.76
N THR A 11 -7.56 -8.37 2.80
CA THR A 11 -6.58 -7.28 2.66
C THR A 11 -6.56 -6.39 3.90
N VAL A 12 -7.73 -5.96 4.40
CA VAL A 12 -7.84 -5.11 5.59
C VAL A 12 -7.30 -5.81 6.83
N LEU A 13 -7.57 -7.11 7.00
CA LEU A 13 -7.03 -7.89 8.11
C LEU A 13 -5.49 -7.96 8.04
N LEU A 14 -4.95 -8.33 6.88
CA LEU A 14 -3.50 -8.45 6.69
C LEU A 14 -2.78 -7.11 6.85
N TRP A 15 -3.33 -6.03 6.27
CA TRP A 15 -2.75 -4.69 6.36
C TRP A 15 -2.98 -4.04 7.72
N GLY A 16 -3.99 -4.45 8.49
CA GLY A 16 -4.20 -4.00 9.87
C GLY A 16 -3.18 -4.60 10.85
N ILE A 17 -2.73 -5.84 10.58
CA ILE A 17 -1.74 -6.54 11.42
C ILE A 17 -0.31 -6.03 11.15
N ALA A 18 0.04 -5.77 9.88
CA ALA A 18 1.41 -5.45 9.48
C ALA A 18 2.06 -4.26 10.25
N PRO A 19 1.38 -3.12 10.50
CA PRO A 19 1.96 -1.99 11.22
C PRO A 19 2.43 -2.31 12.64
N ILE A 20 1.86 -3.34 13.29
CA ILE A 20 2.27 -3.78 14.63
C ILE A 20 3.71 -4.35 14.56
N PHE A 21 3.97 -5.20 13.57
CA PHE A 21 5.29 -5.77 13.32
C PHE A 21 6.25 -4.71 12.78
N ASP A 22 5.81 -3.84 11.86
CA ASP A 22 6.63 -2.75 11.33
C ASP A 22 7.11 -1.82 12.46
N LYS A 23 6.19 -1.37 13.33
CA LYS A 23 6.53 -0.51 14.48
C LYS A 23 7.46 -1.23 15.46
N GLY A 24 7.27 -2.53 15.67
CA GLY A 24 8.15 -3.35 16.50
C GLY A 24 9.58 -3.43 15.95
N ALA A 25 9.72 -3.74 14.66
CA ALA A 25 11.02 -3.83 13.98
C ALA A 25 11.76 -2.48 13.95
N LEU A 26 11.03 -1.38 13.91
CA LEU A 26 11.58 -0.03 13.88
C LEU A 26 12.08 0.49 15.24
N ARG A 27 11.93 -0.27 16.34
CA ARG A 27 12.48 0.08 17.66
C ARG A 27 14.01 0.06 17.66
N ASP A 28 14.57 -1.00 17.10
CA ASP A 28 16.03 -1.24 17.03
C ASP A 28 16.58 -1.11 15.60
N GLY A 29 15.70 -1.04 14.60
CA GLY A 29 16.05 -0.97 13.18
C GLY A 29 15.96 0.43 12.57
N SER A 30 16.54 0.61 11.39
CA SER A 30 16.36 1.81 10.56
C SER A 30 15.29 1.60 9.48
N PRO A 31 14.59 2.65 9.03
CA PRO A 31 13.57 2.54 7.99
C PRO A 31 14.13 2.02 6.66
N LEU A 32 15.35 2.40 6.30
CA LEU A 32 16.01 1.91 5.08
C LEU A 32 16.30 0.40 5.18
N ALA A 33 16.83 -0.06 6.33
CA ALA A 33 17.05 -1.49 6.56
C ALA A 33 15.73 -2.27 6.55
N GLY A 34 14.66 -1.70 7.12
CA GLY A 34 13.32 -2.28 7.08
C GLY A 34 12.79 -2.46 5.65
N VAL A 35 12.86 -1.41 4.82
CA VAL A 35 12.44 -1.47 3.40
C VAL A 35 13.26 -2.51 2.64
N PHE A 36 14.58 -2.54 2.84
CA PHE A 36 15.47 -3.49 2.19
C PHE A 36 15.12 -4.94 2.56
N LEU A 37 15.05 -5.25 3.86
CA LEU A 37 14.75 -6.60 4.32
C LEU A 37 13.35 -7.05 3.88
N ARG A 38 12.35 -6.16 3.99
CA ARG A 38 10.99 -6.40 3.48
C ARG A 38 11.02 -6.76 1.98
N SER A 39 11.75 -6.00 1.18
CA SER A 39 11.84 -6.21 -0.27
C SER A 39 12.50 -7.54 -0.61
N MET A 40 13.55 -7.92 0.12
CA MET A 40 14.20 -9.23 -0.04
C MET A 40 13.24 -10.39 0.29
N VAL A 41 12.58 -10.33 1.44
CA VAL A 41 11.66 -11.38 1.89
C VAL A 41 10.49 -11.54 0.92
N ILE A 42 9.88 -10.43 0.49
CA ILE A 42 8.81 -10.45 -0.52
C ILE A 42 9.34 -11.04 -1.83
N GLY A 43 10.49 -10.58 -2.32
CA GLY A 43 11.11 -11.06 -3.56
C GLY A 43 11.32 -12.58 -3.56
N ILE A 44 11.95 -13.10 -2.49
CA ILE A 44 12.17 -14.55 -2.33
C ILE A 44 10.84 -15.31 -2.31
N ALA A 45 9.87 -14.84 -1.51
CA ALA A 45 8.57 -15.51 -1.37
C ALA A 45 7.79 -15.55 -2.70
N VAL A 46 7.69 -14.42 -3.41
CA VAL A 46 6.94 -14.38 -4.69
C VAL A 46 7.64 -15.16 -5.78
N THR A 47 8.99 -15.17 -5.83
CA THR A 47 9.74 -16.03 -6.75
C THR A 47 9.48 -17.50 -6.46
N PHE A 48 9.54 -17.91 -5.19
CA PHE A 48 9.28 -19.29 -4.78
C PHE A 48 7.85 -19.73 -5.14
N ILE A 49 6.83 -18.91 -4.85
CA ILE A 49 5.44 -19.16 -5.24
C ILE A 49 5.30 -19.24 -6.77
N GLY A 50 5.98 -18.36 -7.50
CA GLY A 50 6.00 -18.36 -8.96
C GLY A 50 6.60 -19.64 -9.55
N LEU A 51 7.65 -20.18 -8.93
CA LEU A 51 8.25 -21.46 -9.31
C LEU A 51 7.29 -22.63 -9.03
N LEU A 52 6.72 -22.71 -7.82
CA LEU A 52 5.80 -23.79 -7.44
C LEU A 52 4.51 -23.81 -8.27
N SER A 53 4.01 -22.65 -8.65
CA SER A 53 2.80 -22.53 -9.48
C SER A 53 3.06 -22.72 -10.97
N GLY A 54 4.33 -22.79 -11.41
CA GLY A 54 4.71 -22.82 -12.82
C GLY A 54 4.47 -21.51 -13.57
N ARG A 55 4.12 -20.43 -12.87
CA ARG A 55 3.71 -19.13 -13.44
C ARG A 55 4.80 -18.08 -13.44
N LEU A 56 6.02 -18.39 -13.03
CA LEU A 56 7.11 -17.42 -12.99
C LEU A 56 7.37 -16.76 -14.36
N LYS A 57 7.12 -17.47 -15.46
CA LYS A 57 7.26 -16.94 -16.82
C LYS A 57 6.35 -15.73 -17.10
N GLU A 58 5.19 -15.64 -16.44
CA GLU A 58 4.24 -14.53 -16.61
C GLU A 58 4.88 -13.17 -16.28
N ALA A 59 5.78 -13.14 -15.28
CA ALA A 59 6.50 -11.93 -14.89
C ALA A 59 7.46 -11.43 -15.97
N PHE A 60 8.01 -12.33 -16.79
CA PHE A 60 8.95 -12.01 -17.86
C PHE A 60 8.28 -11.81 -19.23
N SER A 61 7.04 -12.23 -19.38
CA SER A 61 6.24 -12.04 -20.59
C SER A 61 5.33 -10.80 -20.54
N LEU A 62 5.53 -9.90 -19.56
CA LEU A 62 4.73 -8.70 -19.44
C LEU A 62 4.95 -7.74 -20.61
N PRO A 63 3.88 -7.13 -21.16
CA PRO A 63 4.03 -6.02 -22.09
C PRO A 63 4.84 -4.88 -21.46
N THR A 64 5.72 -4.23 -22.22
CA THR A 64 6.59 -3.13 -21.74
C THR A 64 5.81 -2.06 -21.00
N ARG A 65 4.62 -1.69 -21.50
CA ARG A 65 3.75 -0.70 -20.87
C ARG A 65 3.32 -1.13 -19.46
N SER A 66 2.90 -2.38 -19.29
CA SER A 66 2.51 -2.92 -17.98
C SER A 66 3.72 -2.99 -17.04
N ALA A 67 4.88 -3.40 -17.55
CA ALA A 67 6.12 -3.42 -16.77
C ALA A 67 6.49 -2.03 -16.24
N ILE A 68 6.35 -0.97 -17.06
CA ILE A 68 6.59 0.41 -16.63
C ILE A 68 5.64 0.82 -15.49
N TYR A 69 4.35 0.49 -15.59
CA TYR A 69 3.41 0.79 -14.49
C TYR A 69 3.77 0.03 -13.20
N PHE A 70 4.15 -1.24 -13.29
CA PHE A 70 4.58 -2.01 -12.11
C PHE A 70 5.87 -1.48 -11.50
N ILE A 71 6.88 -1.14 -12.32
CA ILE A 71 8.14 -0.54 -11.84
C ILE A 71 7.88 0.80 -11.16
N THR A 72 7.07 1.65 -11.78
CA THR A 72 6.69 2.95 -11.20
C THR A 72 5.96 2.76 -9.88
N SER A 73 4.99 1.83 -9.83
CA SER A 73 4.29 1.48 -8.59
C SER A 73 5.24 0.95 -7.52
N ALA A 74 6.23 0.12 -7.88
CA ALA A 74 7.21 -0.41 -6.94
C ALA A 74 8.11 0.70 -6.37
N LEU A 75 8.52 1.67 -7.19
CA LEU A 75 9.28 2.83 -6.73
C LEU A 75 8.47 3.72 -5.79
N PHE A 76 7.26 4.11 -6.19
CA PHE A 76 6.43 5.02 -5.39
C PHE A 76 5.84 4.37 -4.15
N ALA A 77 5.16 3.23 -4.28
CA ALA A 77 4.49 2.60 -3.16
C ALA A 77 5.44 1.72 -2.35
N GLY A 78 6.26 0.90 -3.02
CA GLY A 78 7.12 -0.11 -2.37
C GLY A 78 8.40 0.45 -1.76
N CYS A 79 9.05 1.41 -2.41
CA CYS A 79 10.30 2.00 -1.93
C CYS A 79 10.06 3.32 -1.17
N LEU A 80 9.66 4.38 -1.88
CA LEU A 80 9.52 5.72 -1.29
C LEU A 80 8.39 5.79 -0.27
N GLY A 81 7.24 5.18 -0.60
CA GLY A 81 6.05 5.14 0.25
C GLY A 81 6.31 4.38 1.54
N VAL A 82 6.81 3.15 1.47
CA VAL A 82 7.17 2.38 2.68
C VAL A 82 8.26 3.09 3.48
N PHE A 83 9.28 3.66 2.84
CA PHE A 83 10.34 4.38 3.55
C PHE A 83 9.78 5.57 4.36
N THR A 84 9.01 6.44 3.72
CA THR A 84 8.42 7.61 4.38
C THR A 84 7.38 7.23 5.44
N TYR A 85 6.60 6.19 5.19
CA TYR A 85 5.68 5.60 6.17
C TYR A 85 6.42 5.04 7.39
N TYR A 86 7.52 4.31 7.19
CA TYR A 86 8.36 3.81 8.28
C TYR A 86 9.04 4.95 9.06
N ARG A 87 9.49 6.02 8.40
CA ARG A 87 9.94 7.23 9.10
C ARG A 87 8.84 7.80 10.00
N ALA A 88 7.63 7.95 9.49
CA ALA A 88 6.49 8.45 10.28
C ALA A 88 6.16 7.50 11.45
N LEU A 89 6.16 6.19 11.22
CA LEU A 89 5.99 5.17 12.25
C LEU A 89 7.08 5.21 13.30
N GLN A 90 8.30 5.66 13.02
CA GLN A 90 9.31 5.84 14.09
C GLN A 90 8.95 7.02 15.00
N LEU A 91 8.42 8.09 14.43
CA LEU A 91 8.21 9.36 15.12
C LEU A 91 6.94 9.41 15.98
N ALA A 92 5.92 8.61 15.66
CA ALA A 92 4.64 8.63 16.39
C ALA A 92 4.03 7.22 16.56
N PRO A 93 3.02 7.05 17.44
CA PRO A 93 2.32 5.78 17.62
C PRO A 93 1.62 5.30 16.34
N SER A 94 1.56 3.98 16.13
CA SER A 94 0.86 3.38 14.98
C SER A 94 -0.64 3.71 14.97
N SER A 95 -1.27 3.86 16.13
CA SER A 95 -2.66 4.31 16.25
C SER A 95 -2.94 5.68 15.63
N LYS A 96 -1.90 6.53 15.51
CA LYS A 96 -1.99 7.84 14.84
C LYS A 96 -1.60 7.75 13.37
N ILE A 97 -0.45 7.13 13.09
CA ILE A 97 0.11 7.09 11.73
C ILE A 97 -0.74 6.26 10.77
N VAL A 98 -1.30 5.12 11.20
CA VAL A 98 -2.07 4.23 10.33
C VAL A 98 -3.35 4.91 9.79
N PRO A 99 -4.22 5.53 10.63
CA PRO A 99 -5.38 6.26 10.11
C PRO A 99 -5.00 7.46 9.25
N LEU A 100 -3.95 8.22 9.62
CA LEU A 100 -3.46 9.33 8.79
C LEU A 100 -3.00 8.87 7.41
N ALA A 101 -2.24 7.77 7.34
CA ALA A 101 -1.82 7.18 6.07
C ALA A 101 -3.02 6.71 5.24
N ALA A 102 -4.09 6.22 5.87
CA ALA A 102 -5.33 5.80 5.21
C ALA A 102 -6.12 6.94 4.53
N THR A 103 -5.63 8.19 4.58
CA THR A 103 -6.16 9.32 3.79
C THR A 103 -5.67 9.34 2.34
N TYR A 104 -4.68 8.52 1.96
CA TYR A 104 -4.18 8.47 0.58
C TYR A 104 -5.26 8.26 -0.51
N PRO A 105 -6.42 7.61 -0.27
CA PRO A 105 -7.48 7.53 -1.29
C PRO A 105 -7.97 8.90 -1.79
N LEU A 106 -7.79 9.98 -1.03
CA LEU A 106 -7.95 11.36 -1.50
C LEU A 106 -7.08 11.63 -2.72
N VAL A 107 -5.77 11.37 -2.56
CA VAL A 107 -4.77 11.57 -3.60
C VAL A 107 -5.08 10.67 -4.79
N THR A 108 -5.45 9.40 -4.55
CA THR A 108 -5.87 8.47 -5.61
C THR A 108 -7.09 9.01 -6.36
N ALA A 109 -8.11 9.52 -5.69
CA ALA A 109 -9.30 10.06 -6.36
C ALA A 109 -8.96 11.27 -7.24
N LEU A 110 -8.15 12.20 -6.74
CA LEU A 110 -7.69 13.36 -7.50
C LEU A 110 -6.87 12.96 -8.74
N LEU A 111 -5.92 12.04 -8.57
CA LEU A 111 -5.10 11.54 -9.66
C LEU A 111 -5.91 10.70 -10.67
N SER A 112 -6.88 9.92 -10.21
CA SER A 112 -7.80 9.18 -11.07
C SER A 112 -8.63 10.11 -11.97
N ILE A 113 -9.09 11.25 -11.44
CA ILE A 113 -9.78 12.25 -12.25
C ILE A 113 -8.81 12.87 -13.28
N ALA A 114 -7.63 13.27 -12.82
CA ALA A 114 -6.65 13.98 -13.65
C ALA A 114 -6.03 13.11 -14.76
N PHE A 115 -5.75 11.83 -14.48
CA PHE A 115 -4.95 10.95 -15.36
C PHE A 115 -5.75 9.79 -15.96
N LEU A 116 -6.80 9.32 -15.28
CA LEU A 116 -7.62 8.18 -15.74
C LEU A 116 -8.98 8.63 -16.32
N GLY A 117 -9.32 9.92 -16.22
CA GLY A 117 -10.60 10.45 -16.71
C GLY A 117 -11.80 9.96 -15.92
N GLU A 118 -11.60 9.47 -14.69
CA GLU A 118 -12.71 9.04 -13.83
C GLU A 118 -13.58 10.24 -13.45
N GLN A 119 -14.91 10.08 -13.53
CA GLN A 119 -15.83 11.13 -13.11
C GLN A 119 -15.91 11.21 -11.58
N LEU A 120 -15.84 12.43 -11.04
CA LEU A 120 -16.10 12.67 -9.62
C LEU A 120 -17.61 12.78 -9.39
N THR A 121 -18.19 11.76 -8.78
CA THR A 121 -19.58 11.82 -8.32
C THR A 121 -19.69 12.55 -6.98
N ILE A 122 -20.83 13.18 -6.71
CA ILE A 122 -21.11 13.83 -5.41
C ILE A 122 -20.96 12.82 -4.27
N ALA A 123 -21.43 11.58 -4.47
CA ALA A 123 -21.29 10.50 -3.48
C ALA A 123 -19.82 10.19 -3.16
N ARG A 124 -18.94 10.14 -4.16
CA ARG A 124 -17.50 9.90 -3.95
C ARG A 124 -16.87 11.06 -3.19
N LEU A 125 -17.23 12.31 -3.52
CA LEU A 125 -16.75 13.49 -2.82
C LEU A 125 -17.18 13.50 -1.35
N VAL A 126 -18.46 13.22 -1.06
CA VAL A 126 -18.96 13.11 0.32
C VAL A 126 -18.24 12.00 1.08
N GLY A 127 -18.06 10.82 0.48
CA GLY A 127 -17.33 9.72 1.09
C GLY A 127 -15.88 10.08 1.42
N ILE A 128 -15.20 10.80 0.53
CA ILE A 128 -13.85 11.31 0.74
C ILE A 128 -13.80 12.28 1.94
N ILE A 129 -14.74 13.23 2.02
CA ILE A 129 -14.83 14.17 3.14
C ILE A 129 -15.07 13.42 4.45
N LEU A 130 -15.97 12.44 4.47
CA LEU A 130 -16.23 11.62 5.65
C LEU A 130 -15.02 10.82 6.09
N ILE A 131 -14.21 10.28 5.17
CA ILE A 131 -12.95 9.60 5.50
C ILE A 131 -11.99 10.59 6.18
N VAL A 132 -11.82 11.80 5.63
CA VAL A 132 -10.95 12.83 6.22
C VAL A 132 -11.42 13.21 7.62
N CYS A 133 -12.71 13.52 7.78
CA CYS A 133 -13.28 13.87 9.08
C CYS A 133 -13.12 12.71 10.08
N GLY A 134 -13.38 11.48 9.66
CA GLY A 134 -13.20 10.29 10.49
C GLY A 134 -11.75 10.12 10.95
N VAL A 135 -10.77 10.34 10.05
CA VAL A 135 -9.36 10.30 10.43
C VAL A 135 -9.03 11.40 11.43
N VAL A 136 -9.47 12.64 11.20
CA VAL A 136 -9.24 13.77 12.14
C VAL A 136 -9.82 13.48 13.52
N LEU A 137 -10.99 12.86 13.61
CA LEU A 137 -11.63 12.49 14.89
C LEU A 137 -10.90 11.39 15.65
N VAL A 138 -10.16 10.51 14.96
CA VAL A 138 -9.40 9.42 15.57
C VAL A 138 -8.04 9.88 16.12
N GLN A 139 -7.52 11.04 15.67
CA GLN A 139 -6.20 11.56 16.07
C GLN A 139 -6.19 12.28 17.41
#